data_AF-A0A3G2L667-F1
#
_entry.id   AF-A0A3G2L667-F1
#
_cell.length_a   1.000
_cell.length_b   1.000
_cell.length_c   1.000
_cell.angle_alpha   90.00
_cell.angle_beta   90.00
_cell.angle_gamma   90.00
#
_symmetry.space_group_name_H-M   'P 1'
#
loop_
_entity.id
_entity.type
_entity.pdbx_description
1 polymer ?
#
loop_
_entity_poly.entity_id
_entity_poly.type
_entity_poly.pdbx_seq_one_letter_code
_entity_poly.pdbx_strand_id
1 'polypeptide(L)'
;MKIRFNSISWLGVVMFGLVGCNSDNEIECPEDYTGALAATEEKMVGEWLLTAIVSEEEIDLTDDSEENPSTDIYAQYSDCQRDGAYTFSSNRGYTFEQGLRASGCERQVDLAGTWQLASNTISLVGSCNIQNLAIEFNEDSSAFNFSEVFNVTNVQGATVQTEVTFTYTKQ
;
A
#
# COMPACT_ATOMS: atom_id res chain seq x y z
N MET A 1 9.72 -50.04 -60.25
CA MET A 1 9.06 -50.91 -59.24
C MET A 1 10.13 -51.54 -58.38
N LYS A 2 9.97 -51.43 -57.05
CA LYS A 2 10.79 -51.98 -55.94
C LYS A 2 12.20 -51.41 -55.72
N ILE A 3 12.21 -50.41 -54.85
CA ILE A 3 13.30 -49.93 -54.01
C ILE A 3 13.67 -51.02 -52.98
N ARG A 4 14.96 -51.22 -52.71
CA ARG A 4 15.46 -51.70 -51.42
C ARG A 4 16.64 -50.81 -51.01
N PHE A 5 16.38 -49.94 -50.03
CA PHE A 5 17.40 -49.12 -49.39
C PHE A 5 18.22 -49.96 -48.44
N ASN A 6 19.53 -49.80 -48.60
CA ASN A 6 20.59 -50.36 -47.79
C ASN A 6 20.76 -49.50 -46.53
N SER A 7 21.16 -50.15 -45.44
CA SER A 7 21.67 -49.53 -44.22
C SER A 7 22.77 -48.50 -44.51
N ILE A 8 22.88 -47.47 -43.66
CA ILE A 8 24.08 -47.16 -42.84
C ILE A 8 23.89 -45.78 -42.17
N SER A 9 24.22 -45.78 -40.87
CA SER A 9 24.28 -44.69 -39.91
C SER A 9 24.74 -43.33 -40.43
N TRP A 10 24.13 -42.26 -39.91
CA TRP A 10 24.79 -40.97 -39.73
C TRP A 10 24.45 -40.41 -38.34
N LEU A 11 25.50 -40.18 -37.55
CA LEU A 11 25.44 -39.49 -36.26
C LEU A 11 24.86 -38.08 -36.45
N GLY A 12 23.69 -37.83 -35.87
CA GLY A 12 23.17 -36.48 -35.67
C GLY A 12 23.68 -35.93 -34.35
N VAL A 13 24.73 -35.11 -34.42
CA VAL A 13 25.15 -34.22 -33.33
C VAL A 13 24.01 -33.23 -33.09
N VAL A 14 23.24 -33.43 -32.01
CA VAL A 14 22.28 -32.44 -31.54
C VAL A 14 23.09 -31.36 -30.83
N MET A 15 23.30 -30.27 -31.57
CA MET A 15 23.85 -29.03 -31.06
C MET A 15 22.86 -28.48 -30.02
N PHE A 16 23.19 -28.66 -28.74
CA PHE A 16 22.52 -28.00 -27.62
C PHE A 16 22.68 -26.49 -27.83
N GLY A 17 21.61 -25.83 -28.27
CA GLY A 17 21.53 -24.38 -28.26
C GLY A 17 21.64 -23.91 -26.83
N LEU A 18 22.75 -23.26 -26.51
CA LEU A 18 22.92 -22.48 -25.30
C LEU A 18 21.90 -21.34 -25.36
N VAL A 19 20.77 -21.52 -24.67
CA VAL A 19 19.89 -20.40 -24.32
C VAL A 19 20.70 -19.56 -23.36
N GLY A 20 21.31 -18.50 -23.88
CA GLY A 20 22.00 -17.51 -23.08
C GLY A 20 21.03 -16.93 -22.07
N CYS A 21 21.27 -17.15 -20.79
CA CYS A 21 20.73 -16.33 -19.73
C CYS A 21 21.31 -14.92 -19.93
N ASN A 22 20.51 -14.00 -20.47
CA ASN A 22 20.83 -12.59 -20.34
C ASN A 22 20.53 -12.22 -18.88
N SER A 23 21.57 -12.09 -18.07
CA SER A 23 21.44 -11.60 -16.70
C SER A 23 21.36 -10.07 -16.73
N ASP A 24 20.26 -9.54 -17.25
CA ASP A 24 19.89 -8.15 -17.01
C ASP A 24 19.23 -8.10 -15.64
N ASN A 25 20.01 -7.71 -14.63
CA ASN A 25 19.52 -7.42 -13.28
C ASN A 25 18.86 -6.03 -13.24
N GLU A 26 18.00 -5.70 -14.21
CA GLU A 26 17.15 -4.51 -14.07
C GLU A 26 16.03 -4.82 -13.08
N ILE A 27 15.90 -3.97 -12.07
CA ILE A 27 14.77 -4.04 -11.14
C ILE A 27 13.55 -3.55 -11.92
N GLU A 28 12.67 -4.48 -12.31
CA GLU A 28 11.38 -4.15 -12.92
C GLU A 28 10.47 -3.52 -11.87
N CYS A 29 10.28 -2.21 -11.94
CA CYS A 29 9.36 -1.48 -11.07
C CYS A 29 7.93 -1.52 -11.63
N PRO A 30 6.89 -1.46 -10.76
CA PRO A 30 5.53 -1.23 -11.24
C PRO A 30 5.45 0.06 -12.05
N GLU A 31 4.73 0.00 -13.17
CA GLU A 31 4.45 1.17 -14.00
C GLU A 31 3.55 2.17 -13.29
N ASP A 32 3.77 3.45 -13.54
CA ASP A 32 2.93 4.53 -13.02
C ASP A 32 1.52 4.52 -13.62
N TYR A 33 0.54 4.93 -12.82
CA TYR A 33 -0.80 5.19 -13.32
C TYR A 33 -0.84 6.51 -14.11
N THR A 34 -1.44 6.46 -15.30
CA THR A 34 -1.51 7.59 -16.22
C THR A 34 -2.92 7.75 -16.80
N GLY A 35 -3.14 8.85 -17.53
CA GLY A 35 -4.41 9.12 -18.20
C GLY A 35 -5.45 9.81 -17.34
N ALA A 36 -6.60 10.13 -17.95
CA ALA A 36 -7.70 10.83 -17.30
C ALA A 36 -8.34 9.97 -16.20
N LEU A 37 -8.89 10.62 -15.17
CA LEU A 37 -9.65 9.96 -14.11
C LEU A 37 -10.99 9.42 -14.63
N ALA A 38 -11.39 8.27 -14.08
CA ALA A 38 -12.77 7.80 -14.18
C ALA A 38 -13.68 8.63 -13.26
N ALA A 39 -14.98 8.68 -13.54
CA ALA A 39 -15.94 9.42 -12.71
C ALA A 39 -15.97 8.94 -11.24
N THR A 40 -15.67 7.67 -11.00
CA THR A 40 -15.55 7.08 -9.66
C THR A 40 -14.29 7.51 -8.92
N GLU A 41 -13.27 7.97 -9.64
CA GLU A 41 -12.01 8.46 -9.08
C GLU A 41 -12.09 9.94 -8.70
N GLU A 42 -12.88 10.74 -9.43
CA GLU A 42 -13.04 12.17 -9.16
C GLU A 42 -13.46 12.48 -7.71
N LYS A 43 -14.21 11.57 -7.06
CA LYS A 43 -14.59 11.73 -5.64
C LYS A 43 -13.39 11.68 -4.69
N MET A 44 -12.31 10.98 -5.06
CA MET A 44 -11.08 10.89 -4.27
C MET A 44 -10.22 12.16 -4.37
N VAL A 45 -10.39 12.98 -5.40
CA VAL A 45 -9.56 14.18 -5.57
C VAL A 45 -9.75 15.12 -4.38
N GLY A 46 -8.62 15.56 -3.82
CA GLY A 46 -8.56 16.40 -2.63
C GLY A 46 -7.68 15.81 -1.54
N GLU A 47 -7.73 16.47 -0.38
CA GLU A 47 -7.01 16.08 0.83
C GLU A 47 -7.92 15.26 1.75
N TRP A 48 -7.33 14.22 2.36
CA TRP A 48 -7.99 13.30 3.28
C TRP A 48 -7.13 13.16 4.53
N LEU A 49 -7.64 13.61 5.67
CA LEU A 49 -6.93 13.57 6.95
C LEU A 49 -7.27 12.30 7.72
N LEU A 50 -6.26 11.71 8.37
CA LEU A 50 -6.44 10.63 9.31
C LEU A 50 -7.18 11.13 10.56
N THR A 51 -8.37 10.60 10.79
CA THR A 51 -9.25 11.04 11.87
C THR A 51 -9.54 9.96 12.91
N ALA A 52 -9.30 8.69 12.58
CA ALA A 52 -9.43 7.59 13.55
C ALA A 52 -8.53 6.41 13.18
N ILE A 53 -8.11 5.68 14.21
CA ILE A 53 -7.42 4.39 14.17
C ILE A 53 -8.06 3.56 15.28
N VAL A 54 -8.73 2.48 14.90
CA VAL A 54 -9.44 1.61 15.84
C VAL A 54 -8.89 0.19 15.69
N SER A 55 -8.53 -0.43 16.81
CA SER A 55 -8.13 -1.83 16.92
C SER A 55 -9.32 -2.68 17.34
N GLU A 56 -9.41 -3.92 16.84
CA GLU A 56 -10.41 -4.88 17.34
C GLU A 56 -10.14 -5.29 18.80
N GLU A 57 -8.86 -5.35 19.19
CA GLU A 57 -8.43 -5.68 20.54
C GLU A 57 -8.10 -4.42 21.34
N GLU A 58 -8.31 -4.44 22.66
CA GLU A 58 -7.86 -3.35 23.54
C GLU A 58 -6.34 -3.41 23.68
N ILE A 59 -5.65 -2.33 23.31
CA ILE A 59 -4.18 -2.25 23.34
C ILE A 59 -3.77 -1.00 24.12
N ASP A 60 -2.74 -1.16 24.94
CA ASP A 60 -2.06 -0.07 25.64
C ASP A 60 -0.72 0.22 24.95
N LEU A 61 -0.65 1.38 24.31
CA LEU A 61 0.51 1.89 23.58
C LEU A 61 1.27 2.97 24.37
N THR A 62 0.76 3.39 25.54
CA THR A 62 1.27 4.54 26.29
C THR A 62 2.16 4.12 27.45
N ASP A 63 3.40 4.61 27.48
CA ASP A 63 4.30 4.45 28.62
C ASP A 63 4.08 5.55 29.66
N ASP A 64 2.89 5.56 30.26
CA ASP A 64 2.44 6.56 31.24
C ASP A 64 2.30 5.99 32.67
N SER A 65 2.69 4.73 32.88
CA SER A 65 2.54 3.99 34.13
C SER A 65 1.09 3.72 34.57
N GLU A 66 0.11 3.94 33.70
CA GLU A 66 -1.29 3.52 33.88
C GLU A 66 -1.57 2.32 32.97
N GLU A 67 -2.40 1.36 33.41
CA GLU A 67 -2.89 0.29 32.53
C GLU A 67 -4.24 0.74 31.95
N ASN A 68 -4.20 1.36 30.78
CA ASN A 68 -5.36 1.99 30.13
C ASN A 68 -5.56 1.48 28.68
N PRO A 69 -5.61 0.14 28.45
CA PRO A 69 -5.79 -0.40 27.11
C PRO A 69 -7.13 0.05 26.51
N SER A 70 -7.12 0.35 25.21
CA SER A 70 -8.28 0.87 24.49
C SER A 70 -8.29 0.35 23.06
N THR A 71 -9.49 0.20 22.49
CA THR A 71 -9.67 -0.05 21.05
C THR A 71 -9.50 1.22 20.23
N ASP A 72 -9.82 2.39 20.78
CA ASP A 72 -9.44 3.68 20.20
C ASP A 72 -7.96 3.92 20.49
N ILE A 73 -7.12 3.41 19.59
CA ILE A 73 -5.66 3.60 19.68
C ILE A 73 -5.23 4.93 19.06
N TYR A 74 -6.09 5.60 18.28
CA TYR A 74 -5.81 6.95 17.77
C TYR A 74 -5.61 7.95 18.92
N ALA A 75 -6.42 7.86 19.98
CA ALA A 75 -6.28 8.71 21.15
C ALA A 75 -4.93 8.57 21.88
N GLN A 76 -4.24 7.44 21.70
CA GLN A 76 -2.97 7.12 22.34
C GLN A 76 -1.76 7.65 21.54
N TYR A 77 -1.95 8.02 20.27
CA TYR A 77 -0.90 8.62 19.43
C TYR A 77 -0.72 10.12 19.71
N SER A 78 0.52 10.59 19.61
CA SER A 78 0.84 12.01 19.69
C SER A 78 0.26 12.82 18.51
N ASP A 79 0.15 14.14 18.66
CA ASP A 79 -0.30 15.05 17.60
C ASP A 79 0.45 14.82 16.27
N CYS A 80 1.76 14.61 16.32
CA CYS A 80 2.58 14.38 15.13
C CYS A 80 2.24 13.07 14.43
N GLN A 81 1.98 12.01 15.19
CA GLN A 81 1.64 10.69 14.65
C GLN A 81 0.22 10.65 14.08
N ARG A 82 -0.69 11.45 14.66
CA ARG A 82 -2.09 11.58 14.19
C ARG A 82 -2.23 12.44 12.94
N ASP A 83 -1.26 13.29 12.67
CA ASP A 83 -1.24 14.23 11.55
C ASP A 83 -0.85 13.55 10.22
N GLY A 84 -1.55 12.48 9.87
CA GLY A 84 -1.42 11.78 8.59
C GLY A 84 -2.40 12.31 7.57
N ALA A 85 -1.96 12.54 6.32
CA ALA A 85 -2.84 13.00 5.25
C ALA A 85 -2.47 12.40 3.90
N TYR A 86 -3.49 11.93 3.16
CA TYR A 86 -3.36 11.67 1.74
C TYR A 86 -3.83 12.89 0.94
N THR A 87 -3.11 13.25 -0.12
CA THR A 87 -3.62 14.15 -1.15
C THR A 87 -3.65 13.43 -2.49
N PHE A 88 -4.83 13.33 -3.10
CA PHE A 88 -5.01 12.76 -4.43
C PHE A 88 -5.29 13.86 -5.44
N SER A 89 -4.47 13.97 -6.47
CA SER A 89 -4.64 14.99 -7.52
C SER A 89 -5.30 14.41 -8.77
N SER A 90 -5.92 15.29 -9.56
CA SER A 90 -6.60 14.94 -10.81
C SER A 90 -5.66 14.45 -11.93
N ASN A 91 -4.35 14.64 -11.77
CA ASN A 91 -3.32 14.21 -12.72
C ASN A 91 -2.65 12.88 -12.33
N ARG A 92 -3.36 12.02 -11.58
CA ARG A 92 -2.87 10.72 -11.07
C ARG A 92 -1.81 10.80 -9.97
N GLY A 93 -1.35 11.99 -9.57
CA GLY A 93 -0.42 12.13 -8.47
C GLY A 93 -1.06 11.87 -7.11
N TYR A 94 -0.33 11.26 -6.19
CA TYR A 94 -0.69 11.28 -4.77
C TYR A 94 0.52 11.66 -3.92
N THR A 95 0.22 12.18 -2.73
CA THR A 95 1.18 12.27 -1.63
C THR A 95 0.58 11.67 -0.36
N PHE A 96 1.44 11.16 0.52
CA PHE A 96 1.11 10.88 1.91
C PHE A 96 2.13 11.57 2.82
N GLU A 97 1.63 12.36 3.74
CA GLU A 97 2.43 13.18 4.65
C GLU A 97 2.06 12.87 6.10
N GLN A 98 3.06 12.79 6.99
CA GLN A 98 2.85 12.69 8.43
C GLN A 98 3.68 13.71 9.21
N GLY A 99 3.05 14.43 10.14
CA GLY A 99 3.71 15.36 11.07
C GLY A 99 4.13 16.69 10.44
N LEU A 100 3.38 17.17 9.44
CA LEU A 100 3.67 18.43 8.72
C LEU A 100 2.76 19.61 9.09
N ARG A 101 1.54 19.35 9.59
CA ARG A 101 0.53 20.34 9.97
C ARG A 101 0.51 20.58 11.48
N ALA A 102 0.76 19.55 12.28
CA ALA A 102 0.80 19.66 13.74
C ALA A 102 2.02 20.49 14.20
N SER A 103 1.79 21.41 15.14
CA SER A 103 2.82 22.34 15.59
C SER A 103 3.91 21.64 16.39
N GLY A 104 5.18 21.96 16.11
CA GLY A 104 6.32 21.37 16.83
C GLY A 104 6.67 19.96 16.36
N CYS A 105 6.06 19.49 15.27
CA CYS A 105 6.40 18.22 14.63
C CYS A 105 7.49 18.41 13.58
N GLU A 106 8.42 17.47 13.52
CA GLU A 106 9.29 17.29 12.37
C GLU A 106 8.61 16.35 11.36
N ARG A 107 8.88 16.55 10.07
CA ARG A 107 8.40 15.68 8.98
C ARG A 107 8.75 14.23 9.30
N GLN A 108 7.74 13.39 9.56
CA GLN A 108 7.94 11.97 9.89
C GLN A 108 7.89 11.09 8.65
N VAL A 109 6.90 11.32 7.79
CA VAL A 109 6.68 10.55 6.57
C VAL A 109 6.36 11.49 5.42
N ASP A 110 6.93 11.20 4.25
CA ASP A 110 6.70 11.92 3.00
C ASP A 110 6.83 10.89 1.85
N LEU A 111 5.68 10.45 1.35
CA LEU A 111 5.57 9.52 0.23
C LEU A 111 4.89 10.23 -0.93
N ALA A 112 5.32 9.93 -2.14
CA ALA A 112 4.70 10.44 -3.36
C ALA A 112 4.73 9.38 -4.45
N GLY A 113 3.79 9.49 -5.38
CA GLY A 113 3.70 8.57 -6.51
C GLY A 113 2.44 8.79 -7.33
N THR A 114 1.98 7.72 -7.98
CA THR A 114 0.75 7.72 -8.78
C THR A 114 -0.33 6.82 -8.19
N TRP A 115 -1.61 7.11 -8.48
CA TRP A 115 -2.75 6.38 -7.93
C TRP A 115 -3.84 6.07 -8.95
N GLN A 116 -4.63 5.05 -8.61
CA GLN A 116 -5.92 4.76 -9.24
C GLN A 116 -6.90 4.20 -8.20
N LEU A 117 -8.21 4.27 -8.48
CA LEU A 117 -9.26 3.58 -7.73
C LEU A 117 -10.04 2.67 -8.67
N ALA A 118 -10.02 1.36 -8.38
CA ALA A 118 -10.81 0.36 -9.10
C ALA A 118 -11.47 -0.60 -8.10
N SER A 119 -12.78 -0.83 -8.26
CA SER A 119 -13.53 -1.77 -7.39
C SER A 119 -13.35 -1.53 -5.89
N ASN A 120 -13.35 -0.26 -5.47
CA ASN A 120 -13.07 0.16 -4.09
C ASN A 120 -11.68 -0.23 -3.57
N THR A 121 -10.71 -0.46 -4.45
CA THR A 121 -9.30 -0.61 -4.08
C THR A 121 -8.52 0.60 -4.60
N ILE A 122 -7.93 1.37 -3.68
CA ILE A 122 -6.94 2.38 -4.04
C ILE A 122 -5.62 1.64 -4.28
N SER A 123 -5.06 1.77 -5.48
CA SER A 123 -3.70 1.31 -5.76
C SER A 123 -2.76 2.51 -5.81
N LEU A 124 -1.64 2.42 -5.10
CA LEU A 124 -0.61 3.45 -5.00
C LEU A 124 0.69 2.88 -5.55
N VAL A 125 1.28 3.54 -6.55
CA VAL A 125 2.60 3.20 -7.10
C VAL A 125 3.58 4.29 -6.71
N GLY A 126 4.69 3.92 -6.09
CA GLY A 126 5.74 4.86 -5.68
C GLY A 126 6.95 4.10 -5.14
N SER A 127 8.14 4.68 -5.25
CA SER A 127 9.38 4.07 -4.75
C SER A 127 9.59 2.61 -5.20
N CYS A 128 9.25 2.29 -6.46
CA CYS A 128 9.34 0.93 -7.03
C CYS A 128 8.47 -0.13 -6.30
N ASN A 129 7.40 0.31 -5.63
CA ASN A 129 6.46 -0.54 -4.92
C ASN A 129 5.02 -0.24 -5.35
N ILE A 130 4.14 -1.22 -5.21
CA ILE A 130 2.69 -1.06 -5.33
C ILE A 130 2.03 -1.44 -4.01
N GLN A 131 1.23 -0.53 -3.48
CA GLN A 131 0.36 -0.76 -2.32
C GLN A 131 -1.10 -0.78 -2.79
N ASN A 132 -1.89 -1.71 -2.25
CA ASN A 132 -3.32 -1.79 -2.54
C ASN A 132 -4.09 -1.68 -1.23
N LEU A 133 -5.01 -0.73 -1.15
CA LEU A 133 -5.85 -0.48 0.01
C LEU A 133 -7.30 -0.76 -0.40
N ALA A 134 -7.87 -1.85 0.12
CA ALA A 134 -9.30 -2.08 0.00
C ALA A 134 -10.03 -1.11 0.93
N ILE A 135 -10.84 -0.22 0.37
CA ILE A 135 -11.51 0.85 1.11
C ILE A 135 -13.02 0.68 1.15
N GLU A 136 -13.63 1.22 2.18
CA GLU A 136 -15.07 1.42 2.26
C GLU A 136 -15.37 2.90 2.45
N PHE A 137 -16.21 3.47 1.57
CA PHE A 137 -16.71 4.83 1.76
C PHE A 137 -17.90 4.83 2.71
N ASN A 138 -18.05 5.92 3.46
CA ASN A 138 -19.33 6.22 4.11
C ASN A 138 -20.40 6.64 3.08
N GLU A 139 -21.64 6.80 3.53
CA GLU A 139 -22.82 7.00 2.67
C GLU A 139 -22.68 8.21 1.71
N ASP A 140 -22.04 9.28 2.14
CA ASP A 140 -21.85 10.51 1.36
C ASP A 140 -20.47 10.63 0.71
N SER A 141 -19.61 9.61 0.83
CA SER A 141 -18.21 9.62 0.36
C SER A 141 -17.39 10.79 0.91
N SER A 142 -17.71 11.29 2.11
CA SER A 142 -16.89 12.27 2.84
C SER A 142 -15.80 11.61 3.69
N ALA A 143 -15.89 10.31 3.93
CA ALA A 143 -14.87 9.52 4.61
C ALA A 143 -14.69 8.17 3.92
N PHE A 144 -13.48 7.62 4.00
CA PHE A 144 -13.23 6.21 3.71
C PHE A 144 -12.45 5.58 4.85
N ASN A 145 -12.59 4.26 5.00
CA ASN A 145 -11.75 3.48 5.88
C ASN A 145 -11.09 2.34 5.12
N PHE A 146 -9.98 1.82 5.66
CA PHE A 146 -9.45 0.51 5.30
C PHE A 146 -9.00 -0.20 6.58
N SER A 147 -9.06 -1.54 6.55
CA SER A 147 -8.59 -2.41 7.61
C SER A 147 -7.40 -3.23 7.16
N GLU A 148 -6.45 -3.44 8.04
CA GLU A 148 -5.30 -4.32 7.84
C GLU A 148 -4.99 -5.08 9.14
N VAL A 149 -4.48 -6.30 9.03
CA VAL A 149 -4.08 -7.09 10.21
C VAL A 149 -2.64 -6.77 10.56
N PHE A 150 -2.42 -6.23 11.76
CA PHE A 150 -1.09 -5.88 12.27
C PHE A 150 -0.69 -6.77 13.46
N ASN A 151 0.62 -6.98 13.57
CA ASN A 151 1.23 -7.40 14.83
C ASN A 151 1.60 -6.13 15.60
N VAL A 152 0.81 -5.81 16.62
CA VAL A 152 1.01 -4.62 17.46
C VAL A 152 1.68 -5.05 18.75
N THR A 153 2.81 -4.41 19.09
CA THR A 153 3.48 -4.64 20.37
C THR A 153 3.04 -3.56 21.35
N ASN A 154 2.42 -3.98 22.45
CA ASN A 154 1.99 -3.09 23.52
C ASN A 154 3.19 -2.57 24.33
N VAL A 155 2.94 -1.60 25.22
CA VAL A 155 4.00 -0.99 26.03
C VAL A 155 4.72 -1.98 26.97
N GLN A 156 4.03 -3.05 27.38
CA GLN A 156 4.61 -4.13 28.19
C GLN A 156 5.44 -5.14 27.36
N GLY A 157 5.55 -4.95 26.04
CA GLY A 157 6.34 -5.78 25.12
C GLY A 157 5.64 -7.05 24.63
N ALA A 158 4.35 -7.24 24.94
CA ALA A 158 3.54 -8.31 24.40
C ALA A 158 3.04 -7.93 23.00
N THR A 159 3.14 -8.87 22.05
CA THR A 159 2.62 -8.70 20.70
C THR A 159 1.24 -9.33 20.57
N VAL A 160 0.27 -8.55 20.10
CA VAL A 160 -1.08 -8.98 19.76
C VAL A 160 -1.27 -8.84 18.25
N GLN A 161 -1.81 -9.87 17.62
CA GLN A 161 -2.26 -9.77 16.23
C GLN A 161 -3.73 -9.33 16.24
N THR A 162 -4.03 -8.22 15.59
CA THR A 162 -5.39 -7.63 15.57
C THR A 162 -5.65 -6.95 14.23
N GLU A 163 -6.91 -6.85 13.83
CA GLU A 163 -7.28 -5.96 12.73
C GLU A 163 -7.32 -4.51 13.23
N VAL A 164 -6.74 -3.60 12.44
CA VAL A 164 -6.73 -2.17 12.72
C VAL A 164 -7.38 -1.44 11.55
N THR A 165 -8.43 -0.69 11.84
CA THR A 165 -9.16 0.15 10.90
C THR A 165 -8.66 1.58 10.97
N PHE A 166 -8.24 2.13 9.82
CA PHE A 166 -7.86 3.52 9.65
C PHE A 166 -8.98 4.26 8.95
N THR A 167 -9.41 5.40 9.48
CA THR A 167 -10.43 6.25 8.85
C THR A 167 -9.84 7.58 8.43
N TYR A 168 -10.06 7.94 7.17
CA TYR A 168 -9.66 9.20 6.58
C TYR A 168 -10.89 10.01 6.17
N THR A 169 -10.90 11.29 6.53
CA THR A 169 -12.00 12.22 6.26
C THR A 169 -11.56 13.34 5.34
N LYS A 170 -12.38 13.63 4.32
CA LYS A 170 -12.15 14.68 3.33
C LYS A 170 -12.17 16.08 3.97
N GLN A 171 -11.29 16.96 3.51
CA GLN A 171 -11.24 18.38 3.92
C GLN A 171 -12.02 19.31 2.97
#